data_AF-A0A9D1J9S5-F1
#
_entry.id   AF-A0A9D1J9S5-F1
#
_cell.length_a   1.000
_cell.length_b   1.000
_cell.length_c   1.000
_cell.angle_alpha   90.00
_cell.angle_beta   90.00
_cell.angle_gamma   90.00
#
_symmetry.space_group_name_H-M   'P 1'
#
loop_
_entity.id
_entity.type
_entity.pdbx_description
1 polymer ?
#
loop_
_entity_poly.entity_id
_entity_poly.type
_entity_poly.pdbx_seq_one_letter_code
_entity_poly.pdbx_strand_id
1 'polypeptide(L)'
;MTEFLKKIHTIPSFNTAIISGISLFRDSHSVKINLVTENAFSSDDENKARDIARAFVPEEFDCNLSISKLTPDEKMVAKTVMQAVGKCNKALACLLNEDDIAVEKTDDGFYFTISVIADTPVSESVVDNVVSVLKKTYCGNFTGRCVRSERKLDSIEIEEEKENIEYDIPVRTFQIRDFSFIEGDTVQKTAIYLADVNFESENVVICGTIEDMEERTYMRKSDGQERVYFSFTLNDTTAQLRITYFTRKSSIDKIRKLAVGDSIVCTGKTEIFRGAVRYTARHIDRGSTPEGFVPIKRASKPAPKYYTAVEPQPYSDFTQADFFTKNELPDCLKNNTFVVFDLETTGLNSSPSGGNMDRIIEIGAYKIIGGEIKESFSTFVNPGRKLSEEIIKLTGITQEMVEGAPTYEKVMPDFFKFCQGAYLVGHNAAGFDFKFVDYYCSQLGYHLERKIFDTIPLSQELLFLSNYKLNTVADHFGITFNHHRAVDDALVTAKIFIELIKIKKSLPKPM
;
A
#
# COMPACT_ATOMS: atom_id res chain seq x y z
N MET A 1 9.13 -9.61 29.84
CA MET A 1 9.63 -10.37 28.67
C MET A 1 10.32 -9.46 27.66
N THR A 2 9.70 -8.34 27.24
CA THR A 2 10.29 -7.40 26.26
C THR A 2 11.64 -6.81 26.67
N GLU A 3 11.84 -6.50 27.94
CA GLU A 3 13.12 -5.99 28.45
C GLU A 3 14.22 -7.05 28.54
N PHE A 4 13.85 -8.30 28.86
CA PHE A 4 14.77 -9.44 28.84
C PHE A 4 15.29 -9.69 27.43
N LEU A 5 14.41 -9.76 26.43
CA LEU A 5 14.81 -9.94 25.04
C LEU A 5 15.67 -8.78 24.52
N LYS A 6 15.36 -7.53 24.87
CA LYS A 6 16.22 -6.38 24.54
C LYS A 6 17.65 -6.54 25.04
N LYS A 7 17.83 -7.05 26.27
CA LYS A 7 19.17 -7.33 26.81
C LYS A 7 19.82 -8.52 26.12
N ILE A 8 19.08 -9.61 25.87
CA ILE A 8 19.58 -10.77 25.13
C ILE A 8 20.05 -10.37 23.72
N HIS A 9 19.32 -9.49 23.04
CA HIS A 9 19.64 -9.02 21.69
C HIS A 9 20.90 -8.15 21.61
N THR A 10 21.47 -7.72 22.76
CA THR A 10 22.79 -7.07 22.78
C THR A 10 23.93 -8.03 22.49
N ILE A 11 23.70 -9.34 22.66
CA ILE A 11 24.65 -10.39 22.26
C ILE A 11 24.45 -10.62 20.76
N PRO A 12 25.46 -10.41 19.89
CA PRO A 12 25.31 -10.54 18.44
C PRO A 12 24.74 -11.89 18.01
N SER A 13 25.17 -12.97 18.67
CA SER A 13 24.71 -14.35 18.43
C SER A 13 23.25 -14.61 18.83
N PHE A 14 22.58 -13.66 19.49
CA PHE A 14 21.17 -13.76 19.91
C PHE A 14 20.34 -12.55 19.49
N ASN A 15 20.80 -11.71 18.57
CA ASN A 15 20.09 -10.50 18.12
C ASN A 15 18.72 -10.76 17.47
N THR A 16 18.44 -12.00 17.07
CA THR A 16 17.14 -12.47 16.54
C THR A 16 16.49 -13.53 17.43
N ALA A 17 17.04 -13.78 18.63
CA ALA A 17 16.55 -14.86 19.49
C ALA A 17 15.14 -14.57 20.02
N ILE A 18 14.33 -15.62 20.15
CA ILE A 18 12.98 -15.58 20.69
C ILE A 18 12.86 -16.48 21.93
N ILE A 19 11.91 -16.17 22.80
CA ILE A 19 11.54 -17.06 23.92
C ILE A 19 10.54 -18.08 23.39
N SER A 20 10.88 -19.36 23.43
CA SER A 20 9.96 -20.45 23.04
C SER A 20 9.12 -20.99 24.19
N GLY A 21 9.50 -20.70 25.44
CA GLY A 21 8.70 -21.03 26.60
C GLY A 21 9.36 -20.64 27.92
N ILE A 22 8.52 -20.43 28.94
CA ILE A 22 8.95 -20.21 30.33
C ILE A 22 8.14 -21.17 31.20
N SER A 23 8.81 -21.92 32.08
CA SER A 23 8.17 -22.86 33.00
C SER A 23 8.61 -22.59 34.43
N LEU A 24 7.66 -22.53 35.36
CA LEU A 24 7.89 -22.34 36.78
C LEU A 24 7.64 -23.65 37.52
N PHE A 25 8.65 -24.16 38.20
CA PHE A 25 8.58 -25.36 39.04
C PHE A 25 8.58 -24.93 40.50
N ARG A 26 7.38 -24.89 41.10
CA ARG A 26 7.19 -24.42 42.48
C ARG A 26 7.82 -25.36 43.51
N ASP A 27 7.72 -26.67 43.28
CA ASP A 27 8.23 -27.68 44.23
C ASP A 27 9.77 -27.67 44.32
N SER A 28 10.45 -27.35 43.22
CA SER A 28 11.91 -27.28 43.16
C SER A 28 12.45 -25.86 43.20
N HIS A 29 11.59 -24.85 43.45
CA HIS A 29 11.98 -23.44 43.40
C HIS A 29 12.83 -23.08 42.16
N SER A 30 12.39 -23.47 40.96
CA SER A 30 13.17 -23.21 39.74
C SER A 30 12.35 -22.63 38.60
N VAL A 31 12.98 -21.79 37.79
CA VAL A 31 12.45 -21.20 36.56
C VAL A 31 13.27 -21.72 35.39
N LYS A 32 12.61 -22.33 34.41
CA LYS A 32 13.22 -22.72 33.15
C LYS A 32 12.82 -21.74 32.05
N ILE A 33 13.79 -21.16 31.37
CA ILE A 33 13.61 -20.26 30.22
C ILE A 33 14.18 -20.97 29.00
N ASN A 34 13.38 -21.11 27.94
CA ASN A 34 13.82 -21.68 26.67
C ASN A 34 13.99 -20.56 25.65
N LEU A 35 15.21 -20.37 25.15
CA LEU A 35 15.55 -19.47 24.06
C LEU A 35 15.80 -20.27 22.77
N VAL A 36 15.33 -19.72 21.66
CA VAL A 36 15.62 -20.23 20.31
C VAL A 36 16.32 -19.13 19.52
N THR A 37 17.42 -19.49 18.87
CA THR A 37 18.17 -18.57 17.99
C THR A 37 18.47 -19.23 16.65
N GLU A 38 18.55 -18.41 15.60
CA GLU A 38 18.95 -18.85 14.26
C GLU A 38 20.46 -18.72 14.04
N ASN A 39 21.16 -17.96 14.89
CA ASN A 39 22.59 -17.73 14.77
C ASN A 39 23.40 -18.80 15.52
N ALA A 40 24.60 -19.08 15.03
CA ALA A 40 25.60 -19.82 15.82
C ALA A 40 26.04 -18.98 17.03
N PHE A 41 26.26 -19.64 18.17
CA PHE A 41 26.69 -18.99 19.41
C PHE A 41 27.81 -19.80 20.07
N SER A 42 28.68 -19.10 20.80
CA SER A 42 29.77 -19.71 21.56
C SER A 42 29.34 -20.04 22.99
N SER A 43 30.14 -20.84 23.72
CA SER A 43 29.93 -21.05 25.15
C SER A 43 30.04 -19.75 25.97
N ASP A 44 30.81 -18.76 25.48
CA ASP A 44 30.91 -17.44 26.10
C ASP A 44 29.61 -16.64 25.91
N ASP A 45 29.00 -16.70 24.73
CA ASP A 45 27.69 -16.09 24.48
C ASP A 45 26.61 -16.74 25.36
N GLU A 46 26.62 -18.07 25.48
CA GLU A 46 25.70 -18.81 26.34
C GLU A 46 25.82 -18.38 27.81
N ASN A 47 27.04 -18.18 28.32
CA ASN A 47 27.25 -17.69 29.67
C ASN A 47 26.73 -16.25 29.85
N LYS A 48 26.99 -15.35 28.89
CA LYS A 48 26.42 -13.98 28.93
C LYS A 48 24.89 -14.00 28.94
N ALA A 49 24.27 -14.88 28.16
CA ALA A 49 22.82 -15.03 28.14
C ALA A 49 22.29 -15.58 29.47
N ARG A 50 23.01 -16.52 30.11
CA ARG A 50 22.68 -17.02 31.47
C ARG A 50 22.78 -15.91 32.51
N ASP A 51 23.80 -15.08 32.46
CA ASP A 51 23.96 -13.93 33.39
C ASP A 51 22.81 -12.93 33.24
N ILE A 52 22.43 -12.63 31.98
CA ILE A 52 21.27 -11.80 31.69
C ILE A 52 20.01 -12.45 32.26
N ALA A 53 19.77 -13.74 32.00
CA ALA A 53 18.58 -14.45 32.50
C ALA A 53 18.49 -14.47 34.03
N ARG A 54 19.61 -14.69 34.72
CA ARG A 54 19.72 -14.66 36.18
C ARG A 54 19.26 -13.33 36.77
N ALA A 55 19.55 -12.21 36.10
CA ALA A 55 19.12 -10.88 36.57
C ALA A 55 17.60 -10.63 36.51
N PHE A 56 16.84 -11.47 35.78
CA PHE A 56 15.37 -11.38 35.69
C PHE A 56 14.63 -12.44 36.51
N VAL A 57 15.36 -13.32 37.21
CA VAL A 57 14.77 -14.33 38.09
C VAL A 57 15.00 -13.91 39.55
N PRO A 58 14.00 -14.00 40.45
CA PRO A 58 14.17 -13.73 41.88
C PRO A 58 15.21 -14.66 42.53
N GLU A 59 15.98 -14.17 43.50
CA GLU A 59 17.07 -14.92 44.14
C GLU A 59 16.62 -16.22 44.80
N GLU A 60 15.34 -16.30 45.18
CA GLU A 60 14.72 -17.47 45.80
C GLU A 60 14.41 -18.61 44.81
N PHE A 61 14.68 -18.39 43.52
CA PHE A 61 14.48 -19.38 42.45
C PHE A 61 15.76 -19.65 41.68
N ASP A 62 16.03 -20.91 41.38
CA ASP A 62 17.07 -21.32 40.43
C ASP A 62 16.70 -20.89 39.00
N CYS A 63 17.67 -20.41 38.22
CA CYS A 63 17.48 -19.97 36.83
C CYS A 63 18.13 -20.95 35.87
N ASN A 64 17.30 -21.71 35.15
CA ASN A 64 17.72 -22.69 34.16
C ASN A 64 17.45 -22.16 32.74
N LEU A 65 18.47 -21.57 32.11
CA LEU A 65 18.39 -21.14 30.72
C LEU A 65 18.77 -22.29 29.78
N SER A 66 17.85 -22.69 28.91
CA SER A 66 18.10 -23.62 27.81
C SER A 66 18.11 -22.83 26.50
N ILE A 67 19.22 -22.86 25.78
CA ILE A 67 19.34 -22.21 24.47
C ILE A 67 19.40 -23.31 23.41
N SER A 68 18.52 -23.23 22.43
CA SER A 68 18.49 -24.16 21.30
C SER A 68 18.71 -23.40 20.00
N LYS A 69 19.60 -23.93 19.15
CA LYS A 69 19.75 -23.45 17.77
C LYS A 69 18.64 -24.08 16.93
N LEU A 70 18.05 -23.32 16.02
CA LEU A 70 17.01 -23.81 15.11
C LEU A 70 17.46 -25.12 14.45
N THR A 71 16.71 -26.20 14.68
CA THR A 71 16.89 -27.45 13.94
C THR A 71 16.11 -27.27 12.64
N PRO A 72 16.77 -27.17 11.48
CA PRO A 72 16.04 -26.94 10.24
C PRO A 72 15.19 -28.16 9.92
N ASP A 73 14.05 -27.93 9.26
CA ASP A 73 13.35 -28.98 8.52
C ASP A 73 13.85 -29.02 7.07
N GLU A 74 13.41 -30.04 6.31
CA GLU A 74 13.80 -30.26 4.92
C GLU A 74 13.49 -29.05 4.03
N LYS A 75 12.38 -28.34 4.29
CA LYS A 75 11.95 -27.16 3.52
C LYS A 75 12.86 -25.96 3.78
N MET A 76 13.26 -25.74 5.03
CA MET A 76 14.18 -24.66 5.40
C MET A 76 15.56 -24.86 4.76
N VAL A 77 16.05 -26.11 4.74
CA VAL A 77 17.29 -26.46 4.03
C VAL A 77 17.13 -26.22 2.53
N ALA A 78 16.03 -26.67 1.92
CA ALA A 78 15.78 -26.49 0.48
C ALA A 78 15.78 -25.00 0.07
N LYS A 79 15.10 -24.15 0.85
CA LYS A 79 15.06 -22.70 0.62
C LYS A 79 16.46 -22.06 0.72
N THR A 80 17.26 -22.49 1.70
CA THR A 80 18.61 -21.98 1.89
C THR A 80 19.58 -22.47 0.80
N VAL A 81 19.40 -23.71 0.31
CA VAL A 81 20.11 -24.22 -0.87
C VAL A 81 19.82 -23.32 -2.08
N MET A 82 18.57 -23.01 -2.36
CA MET A 82 18.19 -22.13 -3.48
C MET A 82 18.84 -20.75 -3.37
N GLN A 83 18.77 -20.13 -2.19
CA GLN A 83 19.40 -18.83 -1.94
C GLN A 83 20.94 -18.88 -2.07
N ALA A 84 21.57 -19.96 -1.62
CA ALA A 84 23.01 -20.14 -1.72
C ALA A 84 23.44 -20.29 -3.18
N VAL A 85 22.68 -21.03 -4.00
CA VAL A 85 22.90 -21.11 -5.45
C VAL A 85 22.79 -19.74 -6.11
N GLY A 86 21.76 -18.95 -5.77
CA GLY A 86 21.61 -17.56 -6.25
C GLY A 86 22.81 -16.66 -5.95
N LYS A 87 23.50 -16.88 -4.83
CA LYS A 87 24.68 -16.11 -4.43
C LYS A 87 25.97 -16.58 -5.11
N CYS A 88 26.14 -17.89 -5.31
CA CYS A 88 27.38 -18.45 -5.84
C CYS A 88 27.38 -18.63 -7.37
N ASN A 89 26.21 -18.82 -7.98
CA ASN A 89 26.05 -19.03 -9.41
C ASN A 89 24.68 -18.53 -9.91
N LYS A 90 24.63 -17.23 -10.24
CA LYS A 90 23.41 -16.56 -10.74
C LYS A 90 22.83 -17.22 -12.00
N ALA A 91 23.69 -17.63 -12.93
CA ALA A 91 23.26 -18.27 -14.17
C ALA A 91 22.54 -19.61 -13.90
N LEU A 92 23.00 -20.37 -12.92
CA LEU A 92 22.34 -21.60 -12.50
C LEU A 92 21.02 -21.33 -11.78
N ALA A 93 20.98 -20.32 -10.92
CA ALA A 93 19.79 -19.96 -10.15
C ALA A 93 18.61 -19.55 -11.04
N CYS A 94 18.86 -18.90 -12.18
CA CYS A 94 17.83 -18.56 -13.16
C CYS A 94 17.19 -19.78 -13.85
N LEU A 95 17.75 -20.98 -13.68
CA LEU A 95 17.28 -22.21 -14.34
C LEU A 95 16.67 -23.21 -13.34
N LEU A 96 16.53 -22.83 -12.07
CA LEU A 96 16.08 -23.69 -10.98
C LEU A 96 14.81 -23.13 -10.33
N ASN A 97 13.87 -24.03 -10.03
CA ASN A 97 12.65 -23.74 -9.26
C ASN A 97 12.68 -24.49 -7.92
N GLU A 98 11.75 -24.21 -7.01
CA GLU A 98 11.72 -24.88 -5.69
C GLU A 98 11.64 -26.41 -5.80
N ASP A 99 10.90 -26.93 -6.77
CA ASP A 99 10.76 -28.38 -7.04
C ASP A 99 12.07 -29.04 -7.50
N ASP A 100 13.09 -28.25 -7.84
CA ASP A 100 14.38 -28.75 -8.32
C ASP A 100 15.35 -29.06 -7.19
N ILE A 101 14.98 -28.69 -5.97
CA ILE A 101 15.75 -28.89 -4.77
C ILE A 101 15.05 -29.94 -3.91
N ALA A 102 15.53 -31.17 -3.96
CA ALA A 102 15.09 -32.22 -3.04
C ALA A 102 16.00 -32.24 -1.81
N VAL A 103 15.42 -32.36 -0.62
CA VAL A 103 16.17 -32.50 0.63
C VAL A 103 15.64 -33.69 1.42
N GLU A 104 16.57 -34.53 1.86
CA GLU A 104 16.30 -35.70 2.69
C GLU A 104 17.05 -35.55 4.02
N LYS A 105 16.39 -35.92 5.11
CA LYS A 105 17.01 -35.95 6.43
C LYS A 105 17.84 -37.21 6.62
N THR A 106 19.06 -37.05 7.13
CA THR A 106 19.97 -38.14 7.50
C THR A 106 20.05 -38.30 9.02
N ASP A 107 20.70 -39.36 9.49
CA ASP A 107 20.90 -39.61 10.93
C ASP A 107 21.64 -38.47 11.66
N ASP A 108 22.46 -37.71 10.94
CA ASP A 108 23.33 -36.65 11.45
C ASP A 108 23.17 -35.29 10.76
N GLY A 109 22.15 -35.10 9.91
CA GLY A 109 21.88 -33.85 9.21
C GLY A 109 20.98 -33.99 7.99
N PHE A 110 21.42 -33.47 6.83
CA PHE A 110 20.61 -33.41 5.60
C PHE A 110 21.44 -33.66 4.34
N TYR A 111 20.84 -34.39 3.39
CA TYR A 111 21.33 -34.60 2.04
C TYR A 111 20.45 -33.82 1.06
N PHE A 112 21.04 -32.95 0.23
CA PHE A 112 20.30 -32.20 -0.79
C PHE A 112 20.69 -32.59 -2.20
N THR A 113 19.73 -32.51 -3.12
CA THR A 113 19.91 -32.77 -4.54
C THR A 113 19.42 -31.57 -5.35
N ILE A 114 20.28 -31.03 -6.21
CA ILE A 114 19.95 -29.94 -7.13
C ILE A 114 19.77 -30.54 -8.54
N SER A 115 18.54 -30.53 -9.03
CA SER A 115 18.20 -31.05 -10.36
C SER A 115 18.46 -29.99 -11.44
N VAL A 116 19.55 -30.18 -12.19
CA VAL A 116 20.04 -29.24 -13.21
C VAL A 116 19.82 -29.78 -14.61
N ILE A 117 19.44 -28.91 -15.54
CA ILE A 117 19.15 -29.28 -16.93
C ILE A 117 20.37 -29.93 -17.60
N ALA A 118 20.10 -30.91 -18.49
CA ALA A 118 21.09 -31.84 -19.06
C ALA A 118 22.34 -31.15 -19.65
N ASP A 119 22.19 -29.94 -20.19
CA ASP A 119 23.27 -29.19 -20.87
C ASP A 119 23.82 -28.00 -20.06
N THR A 120 23.37 -27.79 -18.82
CA THR A 120 23.82 -26.65 -18.02
C THR A 120 25.25 -26.90 -17.48
N PRO A 121 26.25 -26.06 -17.76
CA PRO A 121 27.56 -26.21 -17.14
C PRO A 121 27.45 -25.89 -15.64
N VAL A 122 27.75 -26.89 -14.79
CA VAL A 122 27.74 -26.73 -13.32
C VAL A 122 29.14 -26.96 -12.82
N SER A 123 29.70 -25.94 -12.17
CA SER A 123 30.99 -26.06 -11.49
C SER A 123 30.87 -27.01 -10.29
N GLU A 124 31.88 -27.86 -10.07
CA GLU A 124 31.95 -28.73 -8.88
C GLU A 124 31.89 -27.93 -7.58
N SER A 125 32.34 -26.67 -7.59
CA SER A 125 32.32 -25.78 -6.43
C SER A 125 30.94 -25.30 -5.99
N VAL A 126 29.88 -25.51 -6.79
CA VAL A 126 28.51 -25.07 -6.42
C VAL A 126 28.05 -25.79 -5.16
N VAL A 127 28.24 -27.11 -5.10
CA VAL A 127 27.84 -27.92 -3.94
C VAL A 127 28.62 -27.50 -2.69
N ASP A 128 29.93 -27.32 -2.82
CA ASP A 128 30.79 -26.91 -1.69
C ASP A 128 30.41 -25.54 -1.13
N ASN A 129 30.07 -24.60 -2.01
CA ASN A 129 29.59 -23.27 -1.61
C ASN A 129 28.25 -23.35 -0.88
N VAL A 130 27.31 -24.16 -1.37
CA VAL A 130 26.02 -24.39 -0.70
C VAL A 130 26.22 -25.03 0.67
N VAL A 131 27.05 -26.08 0.77
CA VAL A 131 27.39 -26.74 2.04
C VAL A 131 28.04 -25.75 3.01
N SER A 132 28.92 -24.87 2.54
CA SER A 132 29.55 -23.83 3.36
C SER A 132 28.54 -22.84 3.94
N VAL A 133 27.52 -22.45 3.16
CA VAL A 133 26.42 -21.61 3.64
C VAL A 133 25.57 -22.36 4.67
N LEU A 134 25.16 -23.60 4.37
CA LEU A 134 24.34 -24.41 5.28
C LEU A 134 25.03 -24.66 6.62
N LYS A 135 26.33 -24.98 6.63
CA LYS A 135 27.11 -25.17 7.87
C LYS A 135 27.24 -23.89 8.71
N LYS A 136 27.23 -22.71 8.08
CA LYS A 136 27.20 -21.43 8.80
C LYS A 136 25.82 -21.15 9.38
N THR A 137 24.76 -21.50 8.64
CA THR A 137 23.38 -21.21 9.02
C THR A 137 22.83 -22.20 10.06
N TYR A 138 23.02 -23.50 9.87
CA TYR A 138 22.33 -24.55 10.64
C TYR A 138 23.28 -25.47 11.41
N CYS A 139 22.74 -26.23 12.37
CA CYS A 139 23.44 -27.34 13.00
C CYS A 139 23.12 -28.65 12.27
N GLY A 140 24.14 -29.47 12.02
CA GLY A 140 24.02 -30.75 11.31
C GLY A 140 25.10 -30.92 10.25
N ASN A 141 25.26 -32.16 9.77
CA ASN A 141 26.09 -32.45 8.62
C ASN A 141 25.29 -32.22 7.33
N PHE A 142 25.87 -31.46 6.41
CA PHE A 142 25.25 -31.15 5.12
C PHE A 142 26.10 -31.71 4.02
N THR A 143 25.49 -32.50 3.16
CA THR A 143 26.08 -33.02 1.93
C THR A 143 25.07 -32.89 0.81
N GLY A 144 25.53 -32.91 -0.43
CA GLY A 144 24.62 -32.85 -1.55
C GLY A 144 25.29 -33.08 -2.88
N ARG A 145 24.51 -33.04 -3.94
CA ARG A 145 24.99 -33.16 -5.31
C ARG A 145 24.10 -32.44 -6.30
N CYS A 146 24.63 -32.24 -7.50
CA CYS A 146 23.86 -31.87 -8.67
C CYS A 146 23.54 -33.12 -9.49
N VAL A 147 22.29 -33.27 -9.92
CA VAL A 147 21.85 -34.37 -10.82
C VAL A 147 21.29 -33.78 -12.10
N ARG A 148 21.47 -34.50 -13.20
CA ARG A 148 20.97 -34.07 -14.52
C ARG A 148 19.48 -34.38 -14.63
N SER A 149 18.68 -33.36 -14.92
CA SER A 149 17.25 -33.44 -15.21
C SER A 149 17.02 -33.73 -16.69
N GLU A 150 15.94 -34.45 -17.01
CA GLU A 150 15.48 -34.70 -18.39
C GLU A 150 14.80 -33.47 -19.03
N ARG A 151 14.56 -32.40 -18.26
CA ARG A 151 13.99 -31.13 -18.77
C ARG A 151 14.94 -30.48 -19.79
N LYS A 152 14.36 -29.95 -20.87
CA LYS A 152 15.10 -29.26 -21.95
C LYS A 152 15.09 -27.75 -21.72
N LEU A 153 16.12 -27.06 -22.20
CA LEU A 153 16.25 -25.59 -22.06
C LEU A 153 15.02 -24.83 -22.60
N ASP A 154 14.38 -25.35 -23.65
CA ASP A 154 13.17 -24.77 -24.27
C ASP A 154 11.91 -24.85 -23.38
N SER A 155 11.96 -25.58 -22.27
CA SER A 155 10.87 -25.67 -21.28
C SER A 155 11.01 -24.67 -20.14
N ILE A 156 12.06 -23.84 -20.16
CA ILE A 156 12.28 -22.78 -19.18
C ILE A 156 11.52 -21.56 -19.67
N GLU A 157 10.49 -21.16 -18.93
CA GLU A 157 9.90 -19.83 -19.06
C GLU A 157 10.99 -18.81 -18.65
N ILE A 158 11.63 -18.18 -19.63
CA ILE A 158 12.48 -17.02 -19.40
C ILE A 158 11.58 -15.98 -18.72
N GLU A 159 11.97 -15.49 -17.53
CA GLU A 159 11.31 -14.33 -16.93
C GLU A 159 11.31 -13.21 -17.99
N GLU A 160 10.14 -12.95 -18.59
CA GLU A 160 9.94 -11.83 -19.50
C GLU A 160 10.46 -10.59 -18.77
N GLU A 161 11.40 -9.87 -19.41
CA GLU A 161 11.77 -8.54 -18.93
C GLU A 161 10.47 -7.80 -18.62
N LYS A 162 10.33 -7.31 -17.39
CA LYS A 162 9.15 -6.58 -16.93
C LYS A 162 9.07 -5.29 -17.76
N GLU A 163 8.48 -5.37 -18.95
CA GLU A 163 8.28 -4.22 -19.82
C GLU A 163 7.39 -3.24 -19.08
N ASN A 164 8.00 -2.16 -18.58
CA ASN A 164 7.26 -0.98 -18.21
C ASN A 164 6.77 -0.35 -19.51
N ILE A 165 5.63 -0.83 -20.01
CA ILE A 165 4.94 -0.18 -21.12
C ILE A 165 4.57 1.22 -20.64
N GLU A 166 5.24 2.22 -21.22
CA GLU A 166 4.93 3.63 -21.02
C GLU A 166 3.56 3.89 -21.64
N TYR A 167 2.52 3.81 -20.81
CA TYR A 167 1.15 3.98 -21.24
C TYR A 167 0.83 5.49 -21.27
N ASP A 168 0.84 6.06 -22.47
CA ASP A 168 0.38 7.42 -22.72
C ASP A 168 -1.15 7.48 -22.57
N ILE A 169 -1.64 8.35 -21.69
CA ILE A 169 -3.07 8.46 -21.42
C ILE A 169 -3.60 9.65 -22.24
N PRO A 170 -4.38 9.41 -23.30
CA PRO A 170 -4.83 10.49 -24.17
C PRO A 170 -5.73 11.47 -23.41
N VAL A 171 -5.45 12.76 -23.56
CA VAL A 171 -6.25 13.85 -22.99
C VAL A 171 -7.64 13.84 -23.60
N ARG A 172 -8.70 13.72 -22.79
CA ARG A 172 -10.07 13.77 -23.28
C ARG A 172 -10.46 15.21 -23.62
N THR A 173 -11.25 15.36 -24.67
CA THR A 173 -11.79 16.65 -25.10
C THR A 173 -13.28 16.54 -25.39
N PHE A 174 -13.99 17.66 -25.26
CA PHE A 174 -15.39 17.77 -25.63
C PHE A 174 -15.62 19.03 -26.48
N GLN A 175 -16.72 19.02 -27.24
CA GLN A 175 -17.11 20.16 -28.09
C GLN A 175 -17.73 21.27 -27.23
N ILE A 176 -17.22 22.49 -27.39
CA ILE A 176 -17.76 23.68 -26.74
C ILE A 176 -19.07 24.09 -27.45
N ARG A 177 -20.08 24.48 -26.68
CA ARG A 177 -21.35 25.03 -27.17
C ARG A 177 -21.48 26.51 -26.85
N ASP A 178 -22.37 27.19 -27.57
CA ASP A 178 -22.74 28.59 -27.36
C ASP A 178 -21.56 29.58 -27.26
N PHE A 179 -20.48 29.31 -28.01
CA PHE A 179 -19.27 30.11 -27.94
C PHE A 179 -19.52 31.55 -28.41
N SER A 180 -19.09 32.53 -27.62
CA SER A 180 -19.07 33.94 -28.03
C SER A 180 -17.92 34.72 -27.39
N PHE A 181 -17.37 35.67 -28.14
CA PHE A 181 -16.20 36.42 -27.71
C PHE A 181 -16.52 37.43 -26.60
N ILE A 182 -15.68 37.43 -25.57
CA ILE A 182 -15.50 38.58 -24.67
C ILE A 182 -14.18 39.28 -25.03
N GLU A 183 -13.13 38.49 -25.28
CA GLU A 183 -11.76 38.97 -25.51
C GLU A 183 -10.99 38.29 -26.64
N GLY A 184 -11.22 36.99 -26.87
CA GLY A 184 -10.51 36.23 -27.89
C GLY A 184 -10.77 36.75 -29.30
N ASP A 185 -9.93 36.33 -30.24
CA ASP A 185 -10.09 36.57 -31.68
C ASP A 185 -10.30 35.27 -32.48
N THR A 186 -10.16 34.12 -31.81
CA THR A 186 -10.20 32.79 -32.41
C THR A 186 -11.27 31.94 -31.73
N VAL A 187 -12.20 31.41 -32.51
CA VAL A 187 -13.28 30.54 -32.00
C VAL A 187 -12.69 29.22 -31.52
N GLN A 188 -12.89 28.91 -30.24
CA GLN A 188 -12.49 27.63 -29.67
C GLN A 188 -13.61 26.61 -29.87
N LYS A 189 -13.29 25.48 -30.50
CA LYS A 189 -14.25 24.40 -30.79
C LYS A 189 -14.25 23.31 -29.72
N THR A 190 -13.10 23.09 -29.08
CA THR A 190 -12.88 21.97 -28.16
C THR A 190 -12.26 22.46 -26.87
N ALA A 191 -12.72 21.90 -25.76
CA ALA A 191 -12.12 22.06 -24.44
C ALA A 191 -11.62 20.71 -23.92
N ILE A 192 -10.56 20.76 -23.12
CA ILE A 192 -10.04 19.62 -22.35
C ILE A 192 -10.89 19.46 -21.09
N TYR A 193 -11.12 18.21 -20.69
CA TYR A 193 -11.77 17.87 -19.43
C TYR A 193 -10.93 18.42 -18.27
N LEU A 194 -11.54 19.13 -17.32
CA LEU A 194 -10.80 19.70 -16.18
C LEU A 194 -10.03 18.64 -15.40
N ALA A 195 -10.59 17.42 -15.29
CA ALA A 195 -9.93 16.27 -14.66
C ALA A 195 -8.66 15.78 -15.37
N ASP A 196 -8.44 16.16 -16.64
CA ASP A 196 -7.26 15.76 -17.43
C ASP A 196 -6.21 16.88 -17.52
N VAL A 197 -6.44 18.04 -16.88
CA VAL A 197 -5.50 19.17 -16.87
C VAL A 197 -4.44 18.93 -15.78
N ASN A 198 -3.46 18.08 -16.07
CA ASN A 198 -2.38 17.72 -15.13
C ASN A 198 -0.97 17.78 -15.75
N PHE A 199 -0.81 18.55 -16.83
CA PHE A 199 0.42 18.66 -17.61
C PHE A 199 0.80 20.13 -17.83
N GLU A 200 2.06 20.39 -18.16
CA GLU A 200 2.53 21.72 -18.57
C GLU A 200 2.29 21.93 -20.07
N SER A 201 1.69 23.06 -20.42
CA SER A 201 1.47 23.44 -21.81
C SER A 201 1.24 24.93 -21.92
N GLU A 202 1.80 25.51 -22.98
CA GLU A 202 1.57 26.90 -23.32
C GLU A 202 0.18 27.17 -23.88
N ASN A 203 -0.56 26.17 -24.37
CA ASN A 203 -1.90 26.41 -24.93
C ASN A 203 -2.88 25.31 -24.55
N VAL A 204 -3.70 25.62 -23.55
CA VAL A 204 -4.76 24.77 -23.04
C VAL A 204 -6.07 25.54 -23.13
N VAL A 205 -7.12 24.86 -23.58
CA VAL A 205 -8.48 25.40 -23.64
C VAL A 205 -9.34 24.58 -22.70
N ILE A 206 -10.00 25.24 -21.76
CA ILE A 206 -10.92 24.63 -20.80
C ILE A 206 -12.26 25.34 -20.84
N CYS A 207 -13.33 24.64 -20.48
CA CYS A 207 -14.67 25.18 -20.41
C CYS A 207 -15.38 24.62 -19.17
N GLY A 208 -16.09 25.46 -18.44
CA GLY A 208 -16.79 25.05 -17.23
C GLY A 208 -17.66 26.16 -16.65
N THR A 209 -18.50 25.78 -15.71
CA THR A 209 -19.36 26.69 -14.96
C THR A 209 -18.59 27.30 -13.79
N ILE A 210 -18.73 28.61 -13.59
CA ILE A 210 -18.15 29.33 -12.46
C ILE A 210 -18.88 28.93 -11.19
N GLU A 211 -18.18 28.29 -10.25
CA GLU A 211 -18.71 27.99 -8.91
C GLU A 211 -18.31 29.04 -7.88
N ASP A 212 -17.15 29.66 -8.07
CA ASP A 212 -16.61 30.70 -7.20
C ASP A 212 -15.81 31.71 -8.04
N MET A 213 -15.85 32.98 -7.64
CA MET A 213 -15.13 34.05 -8.32
C MET A 213 -14.70 35.13 -7.31
N GLU A 214 -13.42 35.49 -7.36
CA GLU A 214 -12.84 36.53 -6.52
C GLU A 214 -12.10 37.57 -7.36
N GLU A 215 -12.40 38.84 -7.13
CA GLU A 215 -11.62 39.97 -7.65
C GLU A 215 -10.53 40.36 -6.63
N ARG A 216 -9.29 40.49 -7.07
CA ARG A 216 -8.15 40.83 -6.22
C ARG A 216 -7.24 41.85 -6.92
N THR A 217 -6.48 42.60 -6.13
CA THR A 217 -5.47 43.53 -6.66
C THR A 217 -4.06 43.02 -6.44
N TYR A 218 -3.14 43.44 -7.30
CA TYR A 218 -1.71 43.18 -7.16
C TYR A 218 -0.89 44.35 -7.69
N MET A 219 0.29 44.53 -7.12
CA MET A 219 1.27 45.52 -7.60
C MET A 219 2.13 44.88 -8.69
N ARG A 220 2.06 45.42 -9.91
CA ARG A 220 2.87 44.93 -11.03
C ARG A 220 4.32 45.37 -10.82
N LYS A 221 5.22 44.39 -10.67
CA LYS A 221 6.64 44.62 -10.35
C LYS A 221 7.39 45.53 -11.33
N SER A 222 6.96 45.61 -12.59
CA SER A 222 7.66 46.37 -13.63
C SER A 222 7.40 47.88 -13.57
N ASP A 223 6.19 48.31 -13.18
CA ASP A 223 5.76 49.71 -13.24
C ASP A 223 5.18 50.21 -11.91
N GLY A 224 5.07 49.35 -10.88
CA GLY A 224 4.52 49.70 -9.58
C GLY A 224 3.03 50.06 -9.62
N GLN A 225 2.32 49.79 -10.73
CA GLN A 225 0.90 50.09 -10.82
C GLN A 225 0.07 48.98 -10.18
N GLU A 226 -0.95 49.38 -9.43
CA GLU A 226 -1.98 48.47 -8.96
C GLU A 226 -2.83 47.99 -10.14
N ARG A 227 -3.02 46.68 -10.24
CA ARG A 227 -3.84 46.03 -11.28
C ARG A 227 -4.77 45.02 -10.67
N VAL A 228 -5.85 44.74 -11.38
CA VAL A 228 -6.88 43.78 -10.98
C VAL A 228 -6.60 42.43 -11.66
N TYR A 229 -6.79 41.35 -10.92
CA TYR A 229 -6.87 40.00 -11.45
C TYR A 229 -8.07 39.28 -10.84
N PHE A 230 -8.55 38.26 -11.54
CA PHE A 230 -9.63 37.41 -11.07
C PHE A 230 -9.10 36.01 -10.79
N SER A 231 -9.64 35.40 -9.74
CA SER A 231 -9.57 33.96 -9.51
C SER A 231 -10.96 33.39 -9.76
N PHE A 232 -11.09 32.36 -10.59
CA PHE A 232 -12.34 31.62 -10.75
C PHE A 232 -12.12 30.17 -10.35
N THR A 233 -13.14 29.53 -9.77
CA THR A 233 -13.21 28.07 -9.64
C THR A 233 -14.21 27.58 -10.68
N LEU A 234 -13.73 26.82 -11.66
CA LEU A 234 -14.55 26.24 -12.72
C LEU A 234 -14.86 24.78 -12.43
N ASN A 235 -16.07 24.34 -12.78
CA ASN A 235 -16.49 22.95 -12.74
C ASN A 235 -17.12 22.55 -14.08
N ASP A 236 -16.66 21.43 -14.65
CA ASP A 236 -17.18 20.85 -15.89
C ASP A 236 -17.89 19.50 -15.65
N THR A 237 -18.27 19.23 -14.40
CA THR A 237 -18.73 17.95 -13.82
C THR A 237 -17.64 16.91 -13.58
N THR A 238 -16.46 17.05 -14.17
CA THR A 238 -15.36 16.07 -14.10
C THR A 238 -14.41 16.40 -12.95
N ALA A 239 -14.14 17.70 -12.74
CA ALA A 239 -13.31 18.22 -11.65
C ALA A 239 -13.59 19.70 -11.42
N GLN A 240 -13.08 20.22 -10.31
CA GLN A 240 -12.98 21.65 -10.06
C GLN A 240 -11.54 22.11 -10.33
N LEU A 241 -11.38 23.22 -11.05
CA LEU A 241 -10.07 23.82 -11.31
C LEU A 241 -10.10 25.31 -10.99
N ARG A 242 -9.18 25.75 -10.11
CA ARG A 242 -8.98 27.17 -9.84
C ARG A 242 -8.08 27.78 -10.93
N ILE A 243 -8.58 28.83 -11.57
CA ILE A 243 -7.92 29.54 -12.66
C ILE A 243 -7.60 30.98 -12.25
N THR A 244 -6.42 31.46 -12.63
CA THR A 244 -6.03 32.87 -12.43
C THR A 244 -6.11 33.60 -13.77
N TYR A 245 -6.68 34.79 -13.78
CA TYR A 245 -6.77 35.63 -14.98
C TYR A 245 -6.33 37.06 -14.66
N PHE A 246 -5.25 37.51 -15.31
CA PHE A 246 -4.75 38.88 -15.20
C PHE A 246 -5.47 39.76 -16.24
N THR A 247 -6.27 40.71 -15.76
CA THR A 247 -7.18 41.46 -16.64
C THR A 247 -6.47 42.40 -17.58
N ARG A 248 -7.08 42.60 -18.76
CA ARG A 248 -6.74 43.70 -19.67
C ARG A 248 -7.61 44.91 -19.35
N LYS A 249 -7.06 46.11 -19.52
CA LYS A 249 -7.82 47.36 -19.30
C LYS A 249 -9.10 47.43 -20.15
N SER A 250 -9.07 46.85 -21.35
CA SER A 250 -10.19 46.85 -22.30
C SER A 250 -11.32 45.88 -21.95
N SER A 251 -11.10 44.93 -21.04
CA SER A 251 -12.05 43.84 -20.76
C SER A 251 -12.51 43.77 -19.31
N ILE A 252 -11.89 44.50 -18.39
CA ILE A 252 -12.19 44.45 -16.96
C ILE A 252 -13.69 44.58 -16.65
N ASP A 253 -14.39 45.55 -17.26
CA ASP A 253 -15.82 45.77 -17.02
C ASP A 253 -16.71 44.69 -17.65
N LYS A 254 -16.22 43.97 -18.66
CA LYS A 254 -16.92 42.81 -19.22
C LYS A 254 -16.76 41.60 -18.30
N ILE A 255 -15.57 41.40 -17.74
CA ILE A 255 -15.26 40.30 -16.82
C ILE A 255 -16.03 40.48 -15.50
N ARG A 256 -16.14 41.70 -14.97
CA ARG A 256 -16.97 42.01 -13.78
C ARG A 256 -18.46 41.69 -13.94
N LYS A 257 -18.96 41.52 -15.16
CA LYS A 257 -20.35 41.11 -15.44
C LYS A 257 -20.55 39.60 -15.38
N LEU A 258 -19.48 38.81 -15.29
CA LEU A 258 -19.59 37.37 -15.05
C LEU A 258 -20.06 37.12 -13.62
N ALA A 259 -20.84 36.06 -13.42
CA ALA A 259 -21.34 35.66 -12.11
C ALA A 259 -21.19 34.15 -11.88
N VAL A 260 -21.29 33.72 -10.62
CA VAL A 260 -21.42 32.30 -10.27
C VAL A 260 -22.64 31.72 -11.02
N GLY A 261 -22.46 30.56 -11.63
CA GLY A 261 -23.43 29.92 -12.52
C GLY A 261 -23.24 30.24 -14.01
N ASP A 262 -22.48 31.27 -14.38
CA ASP A 262 -22.11 31.49 -15.78
C ASP A 262 -21.12 30.41 -16.26
N SER A 263 -21.25 30.01 -17.52
CA SER A 263 -20.28 29.14 -18.18
C SER A 263 -19.32 29.94 -19.05
N ILE A 264 -18.02 29.64 -18.90
CA ILE A 264 -16.95 30.35 -19.60
C ILE A 264 -15.96 29.38 -20.24
N VAL A 265 -15.28 29.88 -21.27
CA VAL A 265 -14.15 29.25 -21.93
C VAL A 265 -12.90 30.04 -21.61
N CYS A 266 -11.88 29.37 -21.11
CA CYS A 266 -10.59 29.97 -20.82
C CYS A 266 -9.55 29.39 -21.75
N THR A 267 -8.80 30.25 -22.45
CA THR A 267 -7.61 29.84 -23.21
C THR A 267 -6.37 30.37 -22.50
N GLY A 268 -5.41 29.51 -22.20
CA GLY A 268 -4.30 29.87 -21.32
C GLY A 268 -3.15 28.88 -21.33
N LYS A 269 -2.35 28.96 -20.27
CA LYS A 269 -1.23 28.06 -20.02
C LYS A 269 -1.39 27.32 -18.70
N THR A 270 -0.77 26.15 -18.62
CA THR A 270 -0.64 25.35 -17.41
C THR A 270 0.82 25.22 -17.01
N GLU A 271 1.10 25.39 -15.72
CA GLU A 271 2.43 25.25 -15.12
C GLU A 271 2.31 24.34 -13.90
N ILE A 272 3.29 23.47 -13.64
CA ILE A 272 3.29 22.63 -12.44
C ILE A 272 4.15 23.31 -11.38
N PHE A 273 3.53 23.71 -10.27
CA PHE A 273 4.22 24.32 -9.13
C PHE A 273 4.02 23.47 -7.88
N ARG A 274 5.11 22.89 -7.36
CA ARG A 274 5.08 21.98 -6.19
C ARG A 274 4.12 20.79 -6.37
N GLY A 275 4.00 20.27 -7.60
CA GLY A 275 3.10 19.15 -7.93
C GLY A 275 1.63 19.56 -8.16
N ALA A 276 1.29 20.83 -7.98
CA ALA A 276 -0.02 21.39 -8.31
C ALA A 276 -0.02 21.94 -9.73
N VAL A 277 -1.08 21.65 -10.51
CA VAL A 277 -1.32 22.38 -11.75
C VAL A 277 -1.82 23.79 -11.43
N ARG A 278 -1.20 24.80 -12.04
CA ARG A 278 -1.66 26.18 -12.02
C ARG A 278 -2.11 26.56 -13.43
N TYR A 279 -3.38 26.93 -13.55
CA TYR A 279 -3.91 27.45 -14.80
C TYR A 279 -3.91 28.98 -14.79
N THR A 280 -3.24 29.59 -15.78
CA THR A 280 -3.28 31.04 -16.00
C THR A 280 -3.94 31.33 -17.34
N ALA A 281 -5.15 31.89 -17.31
CA ALA A 281 -5.88 32.28 -18.50
C ALA A 281 -5.22 33.50 -19.16
N ARG A 282 -5.13 33.47 -20.50
CA ARG A 282 -4.76 34.61 -21.34
C ARG A 282 -5.97 35.33 -21.91
N HIS A 283 -7.04 34.57 -22.15
CA HIS A 283 -8.32 35.03 -22.68
C HIS A 283 -9.45 34.30 -21.95
N ILE A 284 -10.52 35.03 -21.68
CA ILE A 284 -11.81 34.47 -21.24
C ILE A 284 -12.84 34.83 -22.29
N ASP A 285 -13.66 33.87 -22.67
CA ASP A 285 -14.80 34.00 -23.58
C ASP A 285 -16.01 33.25 -23.00
N ARG A 286 -17.21 33.41 -23.58
CA ARG A 286 -18.39 32.65 -23.20
C ARG A 286 -18.41 31.32 -23.94
N GLY A 287 -18.89 30.27 -23.28
CA GLY A 287 -19.18 28.98 -23.89
C GLY A 287 -19.56 27.96 -22.82
N SER A 288 -20.26 26.90 -23.23
CA SER A 288 -20.88 25.92 -22.36
C SER A 288 -20.43 24.50 -22.69
N THR A 289 -20.55 23.61 -21.69
CA THR A 289 -20.50 22.16 -21.92
C THR A 289 -21.76 21.72 -22.71
N PRO A 290 -21.70 20.59 -23.44
CA PRO A 290 -22.89 20.06 -24.13
C PRO A 290 -24.07 19.83 -23.18
N GLU A 291 -25.30 20.00 -23.67
CA GLU A 291 -26.50 19.65 -22.91
C GLU A 291 -26.50 18.15 -22.58
N GLY A 292 -26.80 17.80 -21.32
CA GLY A 292 -26.75 16.41 -20.86
C GLY A 292 -25.34 15.80 -20.90
N PHE A 293 -24.29 16.61 -20.84
CA PHE A 293 -22.91 16.14 -20.85
C PHE A 293 -22.67 15.13 -19.72
N VAL A 294 -22.49 13.87 -20.10
CA VAL A 294 -21.97 12.81 -19.23
C VAL A 294 -20.50 12.62 -19.58
N PRO A 295 -19.57 12.93 -18.66
CA PRO A 295 -18.17 12.68 -18.87
C PRO A 295 -17.87 11.26 -19.34
N ILE A 296 -17.12 11.13 -20.44
CA ILE A 296 -16.60 9.83 -20.86
C ILE A 296 -15.70 9.31 -19.75
N LYS A 297 -16.04 8.18 -19.11
CA LYS A 297 -15.20 7.60 -18.05
C LYS A 297 -13.79 7.34 -18.58
N ARG A 298 -12.76 7.73 -17.82
CA ARG A 298 -11.37 7.48 -18.20
C ARG A 298 -11.12 5.98 -18.16
N ALA A 299 -10.53 5.44 -19.23
CA ALA A 299 -10.09 4.05 -19.25
C ALA A 299 -8.98 3.87 -18.21
N SER A 300 -9.14 2.89 -17.32
CA SER A 300 -8.07 2.48 -16.41
C SER A 300 -7.00 1.73 -17.19
N LYS A 301 -5.74 1.93 -16.81
CA LYS A 301 -4.69 0.95 -17.12
C LYS A 301 -5.13 -0.44 -16.64
N PRO A 302 -4.82 -1.51 -17.39
CA PRO A 302 -5.05 -2.85 -16.91
C PRO A 302 -4.26 -3.09 -15.62
N ALA A 303 -4.76 -3.95 -14.74
CA ALA A 303 -4.01 -4.34 -13.56
C ALA A 303 -2.66 -4.96 -14.00
N PRO A 304 -1.55 -4.61 -13.31
CA PRO A 304 -0.27 -5.23 -13.59
C PRO A 304 -0.34 -6.76 -13.59
N LYS A 305 0.42 -7.41 -14.48
CA LYS A 305 0.49 -8.88 -14.54
C LYS A 305 1.09 -9.45 -13.25
N TYR A 306 2.09 -8.77 -12.69
CA TYR A 306 2.84 -9.19 -11.49
C TYR A 306 2.87 -8.10 -10.42
N TYR A 307 3.04 -8.52 -9.17
CA TYR A 307 3.45 -7.63 -8.08
C TYR A 307 4.93 -7.29 -8.22
N THR A 308 5.32 -6.06 -7.88
CA THR A 308 6.70 -5.57 -8.14
C THR A 308 7.39 -5.00 -6.91
N ALA A 309 6.65 -4.39 -6.00
CA ALA A 309 7.15 -3.77 -4.77
C ALA A 309 6.56 -4.41 -3.51
N VAL A 310 5.29 -4.82 -3.55
CA VAL A 310 4.58 -5.40 -2.41
C VAL A 310 3.74 -6.57 -2.87
N GLU A 311 4.11 -7.75 -2.41
CA GLU A 311 3.40 -8.99 -2.70
C GLU A 311 2.45 -9.36 -1.54
N PRO A 312 1.18 -9.69 -1.82
CA PRO A 312 0.25 -10.16 -0.80
C PRO A 312 0.78 -11.42 -0.10
N GLN A 313 0.54 -11.52 1.20
CA GLN A 313 0.91 -12.69 1.99
C GLN A 313 -0.35 -13.51 2.31
N PRO A 314 -0.29 -14.86 2.28
CA PRO A 314 -1.36 -15.69 2.79
C PRO A 314 -1.65 -15.37 4.25
N TYR A 315 -2.93 -15.32 4.61
CA TYR A 315 -3.38 -15.08 5.98
C TYR A 315 -4.29 -16.21 6.44
N SER A 316 -4.06 -16.69 7.66
CA SER A 316 -4.91 -17.66 8.33
C SER A 316 -5.09 -17.26 9.79
N ASP A 317 -6.33 -17.03 10.19
CA ASP A 317 -6.65 -16.74 11.59
C ASP A 317 -7.07 -18.02 12.31
N PHE A 318 -6.21 -18.54 13.20
CA PHE A 318 -6.53 -19.72 14.00
C PHE A 318 -7.67 -19.49 14.99
N THR A 319 -8.01 -18.23 15.33
CA THR A 319 -9.15 -17.91 16.20
C THR A 319 -10.50 -18.00 15.50
N GLN A 320 -10.53 -18.06 14.16
CA GLN A 320 -11.78 -18.34 13.44
C GLN A 320 -12.32 -19.73 13.76
N ALA A 321 -11.48 -20.71 14.10
CA ALA A 321 -11.90 -22.08 14.40
C ALA A 321 -12.89 -22.18 15.59
N ASP A 322 -12.82 -21.27 16.56
CA ASP A 322 -13.67 -21.29 17.76
C ASP A 322 -14.85 -20.29 17.74
N PHE A 323 -14.95 -19.44 16.70
CA PHE A 323 -16.15 -18.61 16.47
C PHE A 323 -17.24 -19.35 15.68
N PHE A 324 -17.00 -20.59 15.26
CA PHE A 324 -17.98 -21.46 14.59
C PHE A 324 -18.93 -22.12 15.58
N THR A 325 -19.84 -21.35 16.16
CA THR A 325 -21.21 -21.85 16.17
C THR A 325 -21.63 -21.96 14.70
N LYS A 326 -22.15 -23.13 14.30
CA LYS A 326 -22.58 -23.48 12.93
C LYS A 326 -23.65 -22.51 12.38
N ASN A 327 -23.30 -21.28 12.08
CA ASN A 327 -24.08 -20.38 11.27
C ASN A 327 -23.45 -20.37 9.88
N GLU A 328 -24.20 -20.83 8.87
CA GLU A 328 -23.79 -20.70 7.48
C GLU A 328 -23.52 -19.23 7.16
N LEU A 329 -22.33 -18.94 6.62
CA LEU A 329 -22.00 -17.61 6.13
C LEU A 329 -23.00 -17.22 5.02
N PRO A 330 -23.52 -15.97 5.04
CA PRO A 330 -24.44 -15.50 3.99
C PRO A 330 -23.84 -15.65 2.59
N ASP A 331 -24.66 -16.04 1.61
CA ASP A 331 -24.22 -16.18 0.20
C ASP A 331 -23.61 -14.91 -0.36
N CYS A 332 -24.10 -13.74 0.08
CA CYS A 332 -23.55 -12.46 -0.33
C CYS A 332 -22.08 -12.25 0.09
N LEU A 333 -21.63 -12.89 1.17
CA LEU A 333 -20.23 -12.86 1.61
C LEU A 333 -19.40 -13.94 0.91
N LYS A 334 -19.97 -15.12 0.65
CA LYS A 334 -19.30 -16.23 -0.05
C LYS A 334 -19.06 -15.96 -1.54
N ASN A 335 -20.03 -15.32 -2.19
CA ASN A 335 -20.03 -15.14 -3.65
C ASN A 335 -19.33 -13.86 -4.12
N ASN A 336 -18.78 -13.06 -3.21
CA ASN A 336 -18.10 -11.81 -3.53
C ASN A 336 -16.72 -11.75 -2.85
N THR A 337 -15.83 -10.96 -3.44
CA THR A 337 -14.51 -10.67 -2.88
C THR A 337 -14.51 -9.26 -2.32
N PHE A 338 -13.87 -9.08 -1.17
CA PHE A 338 -13.75 -7.78 -0.52
C PHE A 338 -12.28 -7.50 -0.22
N VAL A 339 -11.85 -6.26 -0.42
CA VAL A 339 -10.57 -5.75 0.10
C VAL A 339 -10.91 -4.72 1.15
N VAL A 340 -10.55 -5.04 2.39
CA VAL A 340 -10.69 -4.16 3.53
C VAL A 340 -9.36 -3.49 3.77
N PHE A 341 -9.31 -2.16 3.88
CA PHE A 341 -8.06 -1.46 4.07
C PHE A 341 -8.21 -0.22 4.93
N ASP A 342 -7.06 0.24 5.42
CA ASP A 342 -6.86 1.43 6.22
C ASP A 342 -5.52 2.07 5.82
N LEU A 343 -5.39 3.38 5.98
CA LEU A 343 -4.19 4.14 5.62
C LEU A 343 -3.71 5.01 6.78
N GLU A 344 -2.39 5.08 6.94
CA GLU A 344 -1.77 6.19 7.66
C GLU A 344 -1.26 7.23 6.66
N THR A 345 -1.38 8.51 7.00
CA THR A 345 -1.05 9.62 6.11
C THR A 345 -0.27 10.71 6.82
N THR A 346 0.37 11.58 6.04
CA THR A 346 1.12 12.74 6.54
C THR A 346 0.24 13.93 6.95
N GLY A 347 -1.09 13.76 6.99
CA GLY A 347 -2.05 14.78 7.39
C GLY A 347 -3.46 14.53 6.87
N LEU A 348 -4.41 15.39 7.24
CA LEU A 348 -5.83 15.18 6.97
C LEU A 348 -6.32 15.78 5.64
N ASN A 349 -5.43 16.38 4.84
CA ASN A 349 -5.83 17.04 3.61
C ASN A 349 -6.07 16.01 2.49
N SER A 350 -7.32 15.54 2.41
CA SER A 350 -7.81 14.60 1.40
C SER A 350 -8.48 15.26 0.19
N SER A 351 -8.37 16.59 0.05
CA SER A 351 -8.96 17.33 -1.08
C SER A 351 -7.90 18.17 -1.81
N PRO A 352 -7.65 17.93 -3.10
CA PRO A 352 -6.63 18.66 -3.85
C PRO A 352 -7.08 20.06 -4.28
N SER A 353 -8.09 20.67 -3.65
CA SER A 353 -8.66 21.98 -4.03
C SER A 353 -7.65 23.14 -4.05
N GLY A 354 -6.48 22.96 -3.41
CA GLY A 354 -5.33 23.87 -3.46
C GLY A 354 -4.08 23.29 -4.15
N GLY A 355 -4.23 22.21 -4.90
CA GLY A 355 -3.17 21.54 -5.65
C GLY A 355 -2.21 20.67 -4.83
N ASN A 356 -2.47 20.49 -3.54
CA ASN A 356 -1.69 19.61 -2.68
C ASN A 356 -2.64 18.72 -1.88
N MET A 357 -2.45 17.41 -1.98
CA MET A 357 -3.01 16.39 -1.08
C MET A 357 -1.90 15.93 -0.13
N ASP A 358 -2.23 15.45 1.07
CA ASP A 358 -1.25 14.78 1.92
C ASP A 358 -0.81 13.42 1.33
N ARG A 359 0.33 12.90 1.78
CA ARG A 359 0.97 11.66 1.29
C ARG A 359 0.61 10.47 2.18
N ILE A 360 0.35 9.32 1.56
CA ILE A 360 0.23 8.01 2.25
C ILE A 360 1.59 7.62 2.82
N ILE A 361 1.62 7.06 4.03
CA ILE A 361 2.82 6.56 4.70
C ILE A 361 2.72 5.11 5.18
N GLU A 362 1.51 4.56 5.30
CA GLU A 362 1.27 3.14 5.53
C GLU A 362 0.01 2.70 4.79
N ILE A 363 0.01 1.46 4.31
CA ILE A 363 -1.17 0.78 3.81
C ILE A 363 -1.29 -0.54 4.56
N GLY A 364 -2.44 -0.77 5.17
CA GLY A 364 -2.83 -2.07 5.70
C GLY A 364 -4.08 -2.54 4.98
N ALA A 365 -4.08 -3.76 4.46
CA ALA A 365 -5.24 -4.31 3.78
C ALA A 365 -5.34 -5.84 3.92
N TYR A 366 -6.56 -6.33 3.86
CA TYR A 366 -6.91 -7.74 3.92
C TYR A 366 -7.94 -8.09 2.86
N LYS A 367 -7.75 -9.25 2.21
CA LYS A 367 -8.70 -9.76 1.24
C LYS A 367 -9.58 -10.84 1.84
N ILE A 368 -10.89 -10.66 1.71
CA ILE A 368 -11.92 -11.63 2.07
C ILE A 368 -12.35 -12.36 0.80
N ILE A 369 -12.20 -13.68 0.79
CA ILE A 369 -12.59 -14.57 -0.32
C ILE A 369 -13.39 -15.73 0.26
N GLY A 370 -14.57 -16.02 -0.31
CA GLY A 370 -15.43 -17.09 0.19
C GLY A 370 -15.96 -16.83 1.60
N GLY A 371 -15.96 -15.57 2.03
CA GLY A 371 -16.36 -15.14 3.38
C GLY A 371 -15.30 -15.32 4.47
N GLU A 372 -14.07 -15.66 4.10
CA GLU A 372 -12.94 -15.78 5.03
C GLU A 372 -11.81 -14.84 4.63
N ILE A 373 -11.03 -14.36 5.61
CA ILE A 373 -9.86 -13.53 5.36
C ILE A 373 -8.73 -14.44 4.88
N LYS A 374 -8.22 -14.23 3.67
CA LYS A 374 -7.26 -15.15 3.01
C LYS A 374 -5.91 -14.55 2.71
N GLU A 375 -5.83 -13.25 2.50
CA GLU A 375 -4.59 -12.57 2.12
C GLU A 375 -4.46 -11.26 2.89
N SER A 376 -3.22 -10.86 3.16
CA SER A 376 -2.87 -9.54 3.68
C SER A 376 -1.96 -8.81 2.70
N PHE A 377 -2.08 -7.48 2.67
CA PHE A 377 -1.21 -6.57 1.94
C PHE A 377 -0.83 -5.46 2.92
N SER A 378 0.44 -5.36 3.29
CA SER A 378 0.90 -4.36 4.25
C SER A 378 2.25 -3.80 3.82
N THR A 379 2.37 -2.47 3.85
CA THR A 379 3.63 -1.80 3.54
C THR A 379 3.68 -0.39 4.14
N PHE A 380 4.89 0.08 4.43
CA PHE A 380 5.14 1.51 4.53
C PHE A 380 5.27 2.14 3.15
N VAL A 381 5.01 3.43 3.06
CA VAL A 381 5.14 4.20 1.81
C VAL A 381 6.05 5.38 2.07
N ASN A 382 7.08 5.55 1.23
CA ASN A 382 7.94 6.71 1.31
C ASN A 382 7.19 7.95 0.78
N PRO A 383 6.91 8.96 1.63
CA PRO A 383 6.13 10.13 1.22
C PRO A 383 6.95 11.16 0.42
N GLY A 384 8.26 10.93 0.22
CA GLY A 384 9.17 11.85 -0.46
C GLY A 384 9.40 13.16 0.29
N ARG A 385 9.04 13.23 1.58
CA ARG A 385 9.18 14.41 2.44
C ARG A 385 9.41 14.00 3.89
N LYS A 386 9.97 14.91 4.69
CA LYS A 386 10.15 14.69 6.13
C LYS A 386 8.80 14.68 6.85
N LEU A 387 8.60 13.71 7.74
CA LEU A 387 7.45 13.66 8.65
C LEU A 387 7.55 14.75 9.72
N SER A 388 6.42 15.38 10.06
CA SER A 388 6.37 16.28 11.21
C SER A 388 6.38 15.49 12.51
N GLU A 389 6.88 16.09 13.59
CA GLU A 389 6.87 15.45 14.92
C GLU A 389 5.45 15.10 15.38
N GLU A 390 4.46 15.90 14.97
CA GLU A 390 3.04 15.64 15.24
C GLU A 390 2.56 14.34 14.59
N ILE A 391 2.87 14.11 13.30
CA ILE A 391 2.49 12.88 12.59
C ILE A 391 3.20 11.66 13.18
N ILE A 392 4.50 11.78 13.49
CA ILE A 392 5.25 10.69 14.14
C ILE A 392 4.61 10.35 15.49
N LYS A 393 4.22 11.35 16.29
CA LYS A 393 3.58 11.14 17.58
C LYS A 393 2.18 10.52 17.45
N LEU A 394 1.43 10.90 16.42
CA LEU A 394 0.06 10.42 16.19
C LEU A 394 0.03 8.97 15.70
N THR A 395 0.90 8.63 14.76
CA THR A 395 0.90 7.34 14.04
C THR A 395 1.91 6.34 14.61
N GLY A 396 2.92 6.83 15.35
CA GLY A 396 4.07 6.02 15.76
C GLY A 396 5.03 5.66 14.63
N ILE A 397 4.76 6.09 13.39
CA ILE A 397 5.61 5.84 12.23
C ILE A 397 6.77 6.85 12.22
N THR A 398 8.00 6.36 12.28
CA THR A 398 9.19 7.22 12.29
C THR A 398 9.71 7.51 10.89
N GLN A 399 10.55 8.54 10.76
CA GLN A 399 11.17 8.91 9.50
C GLN A 399 11.96 7.73 8.89
N GLU A 400 12.66 6.98 9.72
CA GLU A 400 13.51 5.87 9.31
C GLU A 400 12.70 4.72 8.71
N MET A 401 11.47 4.50 9.19
CA MET A 401 10.57 3.45 8.70
C MET A 401 10.10 3.72 7.27
N VAL A 402 9.87 4.99 6.92
CA VAL A 402 9.37 5.38 5.59
C VAL A 402 10.48 5.70 4.59
N GLU A 403 11.68 6.05 5.04
CA GLU A 403 12.76 6.47 4.14
C GLU A 403 13.29 5.34 3.25
N GLY A 404 13.34 4.11 3.78
CA GLY A 404 13.68 2.89 3.02
C GLY A 404 12.50 2.24 2.29
N ALA A 405 11.28 2.74 2.47
CA ALA A 405 10.08 2.16 1.92
C ALA A 405 9.90 2.48 0.41
N PRO A 406 9.12 1.68 -0.35
CA PRO A 406 8.78 2.02 -1.72
C PRO A 406 7.92 3.30 -1.78
N THR A 407 8.08 4.09 -2.86
CA THR A 407 7.24 5.26 -3.10
C THR A 407 5.85 4.86 -3.61
N TYR A 408 4.88 5.77 -3.58
CA TYR A 408 3.51 5.45 -4.03
C TYR A 408 3.46 5.01 -5.50
N GLU A 409 4.36 5.52 -6.36
CA GLU A 409 4.44 5.13 -7.77
C GLU A 409 4.70 3.62 -7.94
N LYS A 410 5.37 3.00 -6.97
CA LYS A 410 5.66 1.56 -6.94
C LYS A 410 4.57 0.76 -6.22
N VAL A 411 3.98 1.31 -5.15
CA VAL A 411 3.02 0.61 -4.30
C VAL A 411 1.61 0.59 -4.92
N MET A 412 1.17 1.68 -5.53
CA MET A 412 -0.20 1.82 -6.04
C MET A 412 -0.55 0.87 -7.19
N PRO A 413 0.33 0.55 -8.15
CA PRO A 413 0.05 -0.48 -9.15
C PRO A 413 -0.24 -1.85 -8.51
N ASP A 414 0.56 -2.22 -7.51
CA ASP A 414 0.41 -3.47 -6.76
C ASP A 414 -0.88 -3.47 -5.94
N PHE A 415 -1.17 -2.38 -5.24
CA PHE A 415 -2.42 -2.25 -4.48
C PHE A 415 -3.66 -2.26 -5.39
N PHE A 416 -3.59 -1.61 -6.55
CA PHE A 416 -4.65 -1.66 -7.57
C PHE A 416 -4.90 -3.11 -8.04
N LYS A 417 -3.82 -3.86 -8.32
CA LYS A 417 -3.91 -5.30 -8.65
C LYS A 417 -4.57 -6.09 -7.52
N PHE A 418 -4.19 -5.82 -6.27
CA PHE A 418 -4.78 -6.46 -5.09
C PHE A 418 -6.29 -6.19 -4.97
N CYS A 419 -6.74 -5.00 -5.36
CA CYS A 419 -8.14 -4.55 -5.33
C CYS A 419 -8.99 -5.06 -6.51
N GLN A 420 -8.39 -5.64 -7.54
CA GLN A 420 -9.09 -5.93 -8.79
C GLN A 420 -10.27 -6.89 -8.59
N GLY A 421 -11.46 -6.47 -9.04
CA GLY A 421 -12.69 -7.26 -8.95
C GLY A 421 -13.33 -7.34 -7.56
N ALA A 422 -12.73 -6.69 -6.55
CA ALA A 422 -13.24 -6.69 -5.18
C ALA A 422 -14.13 -5.48 -4.88
N TYR A 423 -15.04 -5.63 -3.93
CA TYR A 423 -15.63 -4.49 -3.22
C TYR A 423 -14.60 -3.96 -2.24
N LEU A 424 -14.51 -2.65 -2.13
CA LEU A 424 -13.58 -2.02 -1.21
C LEU A 424 -14.30 -1.63 0.07
N VAL A 425 -13.69 -1.91 1.22
CA VAL A 425 -14.30 -1.71 2.54
C VAL A 425 -13.33 -0.96 3.44
N GLY A 426 -13.87 -0.05 4.26
CA GLY A 426 -13.09 0.55 5.34
C GLY A 426 -13.98 1.01 6.49
N HIS A 427 -13.37 1.70 7.46
CA HIS A 427 -14.06 2.28 8.61
C HIS A 427 -13.89 3.79 8.57
N ASN A 428 -14.96 4.54 8.27
CA ASN A 428 -14.87 5.97 7.93
C ASN A 428 -14.07 6.28 6.64
N ALA A 429 -13.84 5.28 5.81
CA ALA A 429 -12.93 5.38 4.67
C ALA A 429 -13.53 6.19 3.52
N ALA A 430 -14.85 6.19 3.33
CA ALA A 430 -15.50 6.75 2.13
C ALA A 430 -15.18 8.24 1.92
N GLY A 431 -15.06 8.97 3.03
CA GLY A 431 -14.73 10.40 3.03
C GLY A 431 -13.23 10.72 3.04
N PHE A 432 -12.37 9.74 3.31
CA PHE A 432 -10.95 9.95 3.62
C PHE A 432 -10.04 8.98 2.84
N ASP A 433 -9.83 7.75 3.31
CA ASP A 433 -8.88 6.77 2.77
C ASP A 433 -9.10 6.52 1.28
N PHE A 434 -10.37 6.34 0.88
CA PHE A 434 -10.73 6.14 -0.52
C PHE A 434 -10.29 7.28 -1.42
N LYS A 435 -10.33 8.53 -0.92
CA LYS A 435 -9.87 9.67 -1.71
C LYS A 435 -8.36 9.61 -1.94
N PHE A 436 -7.58 9.15 -0.95
CA PHE A 436 -6.13 8.98 -1.12
C PHE A 436 -5.83 7.91 -2.17
N VAL A 437 -6.46 6.74 -2.05
CA VAL A 437 -6.26 5.66 -3.03
C VAL A 437 -6.70 6.10 -4.43
N ASP A 438 -7.90 6.68 -4.57
CA ASP A 438 -8.44 7.17 -5.85
C ASP A 438 -7.51 8.22 -6.47
N TYR A 439 -7.05 9.18 -5.67
CA TYR A 439 -6.10 10.20 -6.11
C TYR A 439 -4.78 9.59 -6.60
N TYR A 440 -4.08 8.83 -5.76
CA TYR A 440 -2.74 8.32 -6.12
C TYR A 440 -2.79 7.25 -7.23
N CYS A 441 -3.84 6.43 -7.29
CA CYS A 441 -4.05 5.53 -8.43
C CYS A 441 -4.30 6.33 -9.72
N SER A 442 -5.15 7.36 -9.67
CA SER A 442 -5.49 8.17 -10.85
C SER A 442 -4.29 8.93 -11.41
N GLN A 443 -3.36 9.39 -10.56
CA GLN A 443 -2.10 10.02 -10.98
C GLN A 443 -1.25 9.07 -11.85
N LEU A 444 -1.35 7.76 -11.60
CA LEU A 444 -0.64 6.72 -12.33
C LEU A 444 -1.47 6.13 -13.49
N GLY A 445 -2.70 6.60 -13.68
CA GLY A 445 -3.62 6.13 -14.72
C GLY A 445 -4.46 4.89 -14.34
N TYR A 446 -4.46 4.49 -13.08
CA TYR A 446 -5.31 3.44 -12.57
C TYR A 446 -6.60 4.04 -12.01
N HIS A 447 -7.76 3.61 -12.49
CA HIS A 447 -9.07 4.11 -12.06
C HIS A 447 -9.85 2.99 -11.40
N LEU A 448 -10.03 3.08 -10.08
CA LEU A 448 -10.78 2.09 -9.31
C LEU A 448 -12.28 2.17 -9.58
N GLU A 449 -12.97 1.04 -9.45
CA GLU A 449 -14.43 1.03 -9.44
C GLU A 449 -14.96 1.55 -8.10
N ARG A 450 -15.96 2.43 -8.14
CA ARG A 450 -16.65 2.92 -6.95
C ARG A 450 -17.63 1.87 -6.42
N LYS A 451 -17.07 0.79 -5.86
CA LYS A 451 -17.78 -0.29 -5.19
C LYS A 451 -17.38 -0.27 -3.71
N ILE A 452 -17.77 0.80 -3.04
CA ILE A 452 -17.27 1.15 -1.71
C ILE A 452 -18.33 0.83 -0.64
N PHE A 453 -17.90 0.19 0.43
CA PHE A 453 -18.66 0.02 1.66
C PHE A 453 -17.95 0.65 2.85
N ASP A 454 -18.72 1.27 3.72
CA ASP A 454 -18.22 1.83 4.97
C ASP A 454 -18.91 1.14 6.14
N THR A 455 -18.11 0.67 7.10
CA THR A 455 -18.62 -0.04 8.28
C THR A 455 -19.32 0.90 9.26
N ILE A 456 -19.11 2.22 9.23
CA ILE A 456 -19.80 3.16 10.13
C ILE A 456 -21.31 3.23 9.82
N PRO A 457 -21.77 3.57 8.60
CA PRO A 457 -23.21 3.58 8.29
C PRO A 457 -23.85 2.22 8.51
N LEU A 458 -23.13 1.14 8.20
CA LEU A 458 -23.60 -0.22 8.43
C LEU A 458 -23.77 -0.52 9.93
N SER A 459 -22.83 -0.09 10.76
CA SER A 459 -22.93 -0.21 12.22
C SER A 459 -24.05 0.65 12.79
N GLN A 460 -24.26 1.86 12.27
CA GLN A 460 -25.36 2.75 12.67
C GLN A 460 -26.74 2.17 12.34
N GLU A 461 -26.84 1.41 11.24
CA GLU A 461 -28.07 0.72 10.85
C GLU A 461 -28.38 -0.46 11.78
N LEU A 462 -27.36 -1.20 12.21
CA LEU A 462 -27.52 -2.53 12.83
C LEU A 462 -27.30 -2.55 14.35
N LEU A 463 -26.52 -1.61 14.89
CA LEU A 463 -26.09 -1.59 16.28
C LEU A 463 -26.59 -0.34 16.99
N PHE A 464 -26.68 -0.41 18.32
CA PHE A 464 -27.07 0.72 19.18
C PHE A 464 -25.93 1.04 20.16
N LEU A 465 -24.96 1.84 19.70
CA LEU A 465 -23.75 2.18 20.46
C LEU A 465 -23.69 3.67 20.80
N SER A 466 -22.87 4.03 21.80
CA SER A 466 -22.67 5.43 22.21
C SER A 466 -21.96 6.26 21.14
N ASN A 467 -21.08 5.62 20.38
CA ASN A 467 -20.42 6.15 19.20
C ASN A 467 -20.00 4.96 18.32
N TYR A 468 -19.52 5.25 17.11
CA TYR A 468 -19.18 4.23 16.11
C TYR A 468 -17.70 4.31 15.70
N LYS A 469 -16.82 4.71 16.62
CA LYS A 469 -15.37 4.59 16.42
C LYS A 469 -14.96 3.12 16.38
N LEU A 470 -13.85 2.82 15.70
CA LEU A 470 -13.37 1.46 15.49
C LEU A 470 -13.29 0.66 16.81
N ASN A 471 -12.64 1.22 17.84
CA ASN A 471 -12.56 0.61 19.17
C ASN A 471 -13.94 0.26 19.75
N THR A 472 -14.91 1.18 19.68
CA THR A 472 -16.24 0.96 20.26
C THR A 472 -17.02 -0.14 19.54
N VAL A 473 -16.87 -0.23 18.21
CA VAL A 473 -17.49 -1.33 17.43
C VAL A 473 -16.75 -2.65 17.65
N ALA A 474 -15.42 -2.62 17.73
CA ALA A 474 -14.60 -3.79 18.03
C ALA A 474 -14.93 -4.37 19.42
N ASP A 475 -15.05 -3.51 20.44
CA ASP A 475 -15.45 -3.87 21.81
C ASP A 475 -16.82 -4.56 21.83
N HIS A 476 -17.77 -4.07 21.03
CA HIS A 476 -19.11 -4.68 20.92
C HIS A 476 -19.04 -6.14 20.46
N PHE A 477 -18.11 -6.46 19.55
CA PHE A 477 -17.88 -7.82 19.05
C PHE A 477 -16.82 -8.60 19.84
N GLY A 478 -16.27 -8.04 20.92
CA GLY A 478 -15.24 -8.68 21.74
C GLY A 478 -13.89 -8.82 21.03
N ILE A 479 -13.58 -7.94 20.06
CA ILE A 479 -12.34 -7.97 19.29
C ILE A 479 -11.31 -7.03 19.93
N THR A 480 -10.22 -7.59 20.46
CA THR A 480 -9.08 -6.81 20.99
C THR A 480 -8.02 -6.60 19.92
N PHE A 481 -7.47 -5.39 19.84
CA PHE A 481 -6.37 -5.04 18.94
C PHE A 481 -5.55 -3.87 19.46
N ASN A 482 -4.40 -3.64 18.83
CA ASN A 482 -3.59 -2.46 19.07
C ASN A 482 -3.97 -1.39 18.06
N HIS A 483 -4.62 -0.33 18.52
CA HIS A 483 -4.94 0.82 17.67
C HIS A 483 -3.64 1.51 17.23
N HIS A 484 -3.68 2.28 16.13
CA HIS A 484 -2.58 3.10 15.56
C HIS A 484 -1.71 2.46 14.48
N ARG A 485 -2.07 1.27 13.97
CA ARG A 485 -1.39 0.68 12.81
C ARG A 485 -2.41 0.33 11.75
N ALA A 486 -2.20 0.81 10.53
CA ALA A 486 -3.13 0.57 9.42
C ALA A 486 -3.41 -0.93 9.20
N VAL A 487 -2.40 -1.79 9.38
CA VAL A 487 -2.58 -3.24 9.25
C VAL A 487 -3.46 -3.84 10.35
N ASP A 488 -3.35 -3.37 11.58
CA ASP A 488 -4.16 -3.87 12.70
C ASP A 488 -5.60 -3.36 12.58
N ASP A 489 -5.77 -2.08 12.25
CA ASP A 489 -7.05 -1.42 12.05
C ASP A 489 -7.81 -2.03 10.85
N ALA A 490 -7.13 -2.35 9.74
CA ALA A 490 -7.71 -3.04 8.59
C ALA A 490 -8.18 -4.47 8.93
N LEU A 491 -7.40 -5.21 9.73
CA LEU A 491 -7.79 -6.57 10.16
C LEU A 491 -9.05 -6.54 11.02
N VAL A 492 -9.11 -5.61 11.98
CA VAL A 492 -10.26 -5.45 12.87
C VAL A 492 -11.49 -5.01 12.08
N THR A 493 -11.31 -4.06 11.16
CA THR A 493 -12.36 -3.64 10.24
C THR A 493 -12.88 -4.82 9.41
N ALA A 494 -12.01 -5.72 8.95
CA ALA A 494 -12.42 -6.90 8.20
C ALA A 494 -13.27 -7.86 9.03
N LYS A 495 -12.87 -8.10 10.29
CA LYS A 495 -13.66 -8.91 11.23
C LYS A 495 -15.02 -8.28 11.54
N ILE A 496 -15.05 -6.98 11.83
CA ILE A 496 -16.28 -6.21 12.06
C ILE A 496 -17.20 -6.29 10.84
N PHE A 497 -16.67 -6.09 9.63
CA PHE A 497 -17.46 -6.14 8.42
C PHE A 497 -18.12 -7.52 8.23
N ILE A 498 -17.38 -8.61 8.46
CA ILE A 498 -17.93 -9.97 8.40
C ILE A 498 -19.08 -10.14 9.41
N GLU A 499 -18.91 -9.70 10.66
CA GLU A 499 -19.96 -9.80 11.69
C GLU A 499 -21.20 -8.97 11.34
N LEU A 500 -21.02 -7.74 10.86
CA LEU A 500 -22.13 -6.89 10.41
C LEU A 500 -22.90 -7.52 9.24
N ILE A 501 -22.21 -8.12 8.27
CA ILE A 501 -22.86 -8.81 7.14
C ILE A 501 -23.54 -10.11 7.59
N LYS A 502 -23.01 -10.85 8.57
CA LYS A 502 -23.70 -12.00 9.18
C LYS A 502 -25.04 -11.57 9.80
N ILE A 503 -25.08 -10.42 10.48
CA ILE A 503 -26.31 -9.86 11.06
C ILE A 503 -27.27 -9.41 9.95
N LYS A 504 -26.78 -8.65 8.97
CA LYS A 504 -27.62 -8.07 7.89
C LYS A 504 -28.11 -9.08 6.86
N LYS A 505 -27.35 -10.16 6.63
CA LYS A 505 -27.56 -11.21 5.62
C LYS A 505 -27.65 -10.71 4.16
N SER A 506 -27.21 -9.48 3.89
CA SER A 506 -27.19 -8.86 2.56
C SER A 506 -26.11 -7.78 2.49
N LEU A 507 -25.65 -7.42 1.29
CA LEU A 507 -24.74 -6.29 1.11
C LEU A 507 -25.49 -4.96 1.26
N PRO A 508 -24.86 -3.92 1.86
CA PRO A 508 -25.40 -2.57 1.78
C PRO A 508 -25.36 -2.06 0.33
N LYS A 509 -26.06 -0.94 0.07
CA LYS A 509 -25.92 -0.25 -1.21
C LYS A 509 -24.51 0.35 -1.30
N PRO A 510 -23.77 0.15 -2.40
CA PRO A 510 -22.46 0.78 -2.58
C PRO A 510 -22.58 2.30 -2.55
N MET A 511 -21.59 2.97 -1.97
CA MET A 511 -21.49 4.44 -1.89
C MET A 511 -21.02 5.07 -3.19
#